data_AF-A0A2N1DAG9-F1
#
_entry.id   AF-A0A2N1DAG9-F1
#
_cell.length_a   1.000
_cell.length_b   1.000
_cell.length_c   1.000
_cell.angle_alpha   90.00
_cell.angle_beta   90.00
_cell.angle_gamma   90.00
#
_symmetry.space_group_name_H-M   'P 1'
#
loop_
_entity.id
_entity.type
_entity.pdbx_description
1 polymer ?
#
loop_
_entity_poly.entity_id
_entity_poly.type
_entity_poly.pdbx_seq_one_letter_code
_entity_poly.pdbx_strand_id
1 'polypeptide(L)'
;MNIEEWSGYEVSEGVLEQAANWLAVLDSENLDNNQQIAFYDWLQQQASHQQAYLELSELWAKSSCIKSMEHLVETSKVLPFPSHLPRPEFQTNIPQTTASPAWAYSLTIGLILVGLSLPIVQNII
;
A
#
# COMPACT_ATOMS: atom_id res chain seq x y z
N MET A 1 -2.63 -25.06 -8.40
CA MET A 1 -2.41 -23.95 -7.47
C MET A 1 -1.48 -24.48 -6.40
N ASN A 2 -0.20 -24.09 -6.48
CA ASN A 2 0.89 -24.77 -5.78
C ASN A 2 1.25 -24.00 -4.51
N ILE A 3 1.16 -24.66 -3.35
CA ILE A 3 1.39 -24.07 -2.01
C ILE A 3 2.86 -23.68 -1.73
N GLU A 4 3.77 -23.99 -2.65
CA GLU A 4 5.18 -23.58 -2.63
C GLU A 4 5.33 -22.06 -2.90
N GLU A 5 4.25 -21.45 -3.40
CA GLU A 5 4.05 -20.04 -3.70
C GLU A 5 3.83 -19.16 -2.43
N TRP A 6 3.79 -19.75 -1.22
CA TRP A 6 3.41 -19.01 0.01
C TRP A 6 4.48 -18.91 1.10
N SER A 7 5.62 -19.63 1.07
CA SER A 7 6.67 -19.46 2.11
C SER A 7 8.01 -20.17 1.87
N GLY A 8 8.37 -20.54 0.63
CA GLY A 8 9.43 -21.54 0.41
C GLY A 8 10.75 -21.05 -0.21
N TYR A 9 10.83 -19.85 -0.78
CA TYR A 9 12.11 -19.35 -1.27
C TYR A 9 12.78 -18.58 -0.14
N GLU A 10 13.47 -19.30 0.75
CA GLU A 10 14.50 -18.68 1.58
C GLU A 10 15.52 -18.07 0.62
N VAL A 11 15.38 -16.76 0.36
CA VAL A 11 16.44 -16.03 -0.31
C VAL A 11 17.66 -16.18 0.59
N SER A 12 18.74 -16.73 0.03
CA SER A 12 19.97 -17.00 0.77
C SER A 12 20.35 -15.79 1.62
N GLU A 13 20.68 -16.01 2.88
CA GLU A 13 21.00 -14.95 3.85
C GLU A 13 22.08 -14.00 3.30
N GLY A 14 23.05 -14.53 2.55
CA GLY A 14 24.09 -13.73 1.90
C GLY A 14 23.59 -12.83 0.76
N VAL A 15 22.46 -13.14 0.13
CA VAL A 15 21.80 -12.29 -0.89
C VAL A 15 20.97 -11.20 -0.20
N LEU A 16 20.31 -11.52 0.92
CA LEU A 16 19.61 -10.52 1.74
C LEU A 16 20.58 -9.47 2.29
N GLU A 17 21.75 -9.88 2.77
CA GLU A 17 22.79 -8.96 3.25
C GLU A 17 23.29 -8.04 2.14
N GLN A 18 23.48 -8.57 0.92
CA GLN A 18 23.82 -7.76 -0.26
C GLN A 18 22.72 -6.77 -0.62
N ALA A 19 21.45 -7.20 -0.57
CA ALA A 19 20.30 -6.33 -0.82
C ALA A 19 20.21 -5.20 0.22
N ALA A 20 20.47 -5.49 1.49
CA ALA A 20 20.51 -4.50 2.55
C ALA A 20 21.64 -3.48 2.35
N ASN A 21 22.82 -3.94 1.92
CA ASN A 21 23.94 -3.06 1.60
C ASN A 21 23.60 -2.14 0.42
N TRP A 22 22.99 -2.69 -0.65
CA TRP A 22 22.52 -1.88 -1.77
C TRP A 22 21.46 -0.86 -1.34
N LEU A 23 20.54 -1.23 -0.45
CA LEU A 23 19.53 -0.32 0.06
C LEU A 23 20.16 0.84 0.86
N ALA A 24 21.20 0.57 1.65
CA ALA A 24 21.96 1.60 2.35
C ALA A 24 22.73 2.53 1.40
N VAL A 25 23.30 1.99 0.32
CA VAL A 25 23.94 2.79 -0.73
C VAL A 25 22.90 3.65 -1.46
N LEU A 26 21.71 3.10 -1.76
CA LEU A 26 20.60 3.79 -2.44
C LEU A 26 19.96 4.89 -1.60
N ASP A 27 19.96 4.76 -0.28
CA ASP A 27 19.49 5.80 0.66
C ASP A 27 20.48 6.97 0.78
N SER A 28 21.72 6.81 0.31
CA SER A 28 22.72 7.88 0.38
C SER A 28 22.42 8.99 -0.65
N GLU A 29 22.59 10.25 -0.22
CA GLU A 29 22.19 11.44 -0.98
C GLU A 29 23.02 11.67 -2.27
N ASN A 30 24.13 10.94 -2.44
CA ASN A 30 25.07 11.08 -3.56
C ASN A 30 25.34 9.72 -4.20
N LEU A 31 24.42 9.26 -5.06
CA LEU A 31 24.64 8.07 -5.85
C LEU A 31 25.47 8.38 -7.10
N ASP A 32 26.61 7.71 -7.25
CA ASP A 32 27.41 7.81 -8.48
C ASP A 32 26.76 6.98 -9.60
N ASN A 33 26.85 7.46 -10.84
CA ASN A 33 26.30 6.76 -12.02
C ASN A 33 26.87 5.34 -12.16
N ASN A 34 28.13 5.14 -11.76
CA ASN A 34 28.77 3.83 -11.79
C ASN A 34 28.14 2.85 -10.77
N GLN A 35 27.80 3.34 -9.58
CA GLN A 35 27.12 2.54 -8.56
C GLN A 35 25.70 2.15 -9.01
N GLN A 36 25.02 3.05 -9.70
CA GLN A 36 23.69 2.76 -10.24
C GLN A 36 23.72 1.65 -11.29
N ILE A 37 24.72 1.69 -12.19
CA ILE A 37 24.93 0.63 -13.19
C ILE A 37 25.27 -0.70 -12.50
N ALA A 38 26.16 -0.68 -11.51
CA ALA A 38 26.54 -1.87 -10.75
C ALA A 38 25.35 -2.49 -9.99
N PHE A 39 24.45 -1.65 -9.46
CA PHE A 39 23.21 -2.10 -8.84
C PHE A 39 22.29 -2.80 -9.84
N TYR A 40 22.06 -2.20 -11.01
CA TYR A 40 21.22 -2.82 -12.04
C TYR A 40 21.82 -4.11 -12.59
N ASP A 41 23.14 -4.18 -12.73
CA ASP A 41 23.83 -5.41 -13.13
C ASP A 41 23.62 -6.51 -12.07
N TRP A 42 23.86 -6.21 -10.80
CA TRP A 42 23.60 -7.12 -9.69
C TRP A 42 22.14 -7.61 -9.65
N LEU A 43 21.18 -6.71 -9.90
CA LEU A 43 19.75 -7.01 -9.89
C LEU A 43 19.32 -7.89 -11.09
N GLN A 44 20.03 -7.82 -12.22
CA GLN A 44 19.77 -8.64 -13.41
C GLN A 44 20.44 -10.02 -13.37
N GLN A 45 21.45 -10.22 -12.52
CA GLN A 45 22.19 -11.49 -12.46
C GLN A 45 21.32 -12.68 -12.05
N GLN A 46 20.43 -12.52 -11.07
CA GLN A 46 19.59 -13.62 -10.56
C GLN A 46 18.21 -13.13 -10.11
N ALA A 47 17.18 -13.96 -10.33
CA ALA A 47 15.83 -13.69 -9.85
C ALA A 47 15.75 -13.58 -8.31
N SER A 48 16.61 -14.30 -7.58
CA SER A 48 16.73 -14.24 -6.12
C SER A 48 17.17 -12.87 -5.61
N HIS A 49 18.05 -12.16 -6.34
CA HIS A 49 18.51 -10.81 -5.99
C HIS A 49 17.36 -9.79 -6.08
N GLN A 50 16.53 -9.92 -7.13
CA GLN A 50 15.34 -9.09 -7.32
C GLN A 50 14.34 -9.28 -6.19
N GLN A 51 14.10 -10.54 -5.82
CA GLN A 51 13.17 -10.88 -4.76
C GLN A 51 13.64 -10.36 -3.40
N ALA A 52 14.91 -10.60 -3.03
CA ALA A 52 15.47 -10.05 -1.78
C ALA A 52 15.35 -8.53 -1.73
N TYR A 53 15.71 -7.84 -2.81
CA TYR A 53 15.61 -6.38 -2.86
C TYR A 53 14.17 -5.90 -2.68
N LEU A 54 13.20 -6.53 -3.36
CA LEU A 54 11.78 -6.19 -3.22
C LEU A 54 11.28 -6.37 -1.79
N GLU A 55 11.54 -7.52 -1.17
CA GLU A 55 11.14 -7.80 0.21
C GLU A 55 11.76 -6.79 1.19
N LEU A 56 13.05 -6.48 1.06
CA LEU A 56 13.75 -5.54 1.93
C LEU A 56 13.27 -4.09 1.72
N SER A 57 13.03 -3.70 0.47
CA SER A 57 12.51 -2.36 0.15
C SER A 57 11.09 -2.14 0.67
N GLU A 58 10.25 -3.19 0.69
CA GLU A 58 8.91 -3.12 1.26
C GLU A 58 8.97 -2.88 2.78
N LEU A 59 9.81 -3.65 3.48
CA LEU A 59 10.05 -3.49 4.91
C LEU A 59 10.60 -2.09 5.24
N TRP A 60 11.53 -1.61 4.42
CA TRP A 60 12.13 -0.29 4.60
C TRP A 60 11.15 0.85 4.33
N ALA A 61 10.32 0.74 3.29
CA ALA A 61 9.25 1.71 3.02
C ALA A 61 8.24 1.78 4.18
N LYS A 62 7.84 0.62 4.74
CA LYS A 62 6.97 0.55 5.93
C LYS A 62 7.62 1.23 7.14
N SER A 63 8.90 0.95 7.39
CA SER A 63 9.67 1.56 8.48
C SER A 63 9.80 3.09 8.32
N SER A 64 10.11 3.56 7.12
CA SER A 64 10.22 4.98 6.79
C SER A 64 8.89 5.72 6.95
N CYS A 65 7.78 5.10 6.54
CA CYS A 65 6.43 5.64 6.74
C CYS A 65 6.12 5.84 8.24
N ILE A 66 6.42 4.84 9.08
CA ILE A 66 6.24 4.94 10.53
C ILE A 66 7.10 6.07 11.12
N LYS A 67 8.38 6.16 10.73
CA LYS A 67 9.28 7.24 11.16
C LYS A 67 8.75 8.62 10.76
N SER A 68 8.16 8.76 9.57
CA SER A 68 7.54 10.01 9.14
C SER A 68 6.29 10.38 9.94
N MET A 69 5.61 9.41 10.53
CA MET A 69 4.41 9.60 11.36
C MET A 69 4.71 9.71 12.85
N GLU A 70 5.95 9.44 13.29
CA GLU A 70 6.39 9.47 14.68
C GLU A 70 6.07 10.81 15.36
N HIS A 71 6.31 11.93 14.67
CA HIS A 71 6.00 13.27 15.16
C HIS A 71 4.49 13.51 15.40
N LEU A 72 3.60 12.82 14.67
CA LEU A 72 2.14 12.92 14.87
C LEU A 72 1.69 12.10 16.10
N VAL A 73 2.40 11.02 16.42
CA VAL A 73 2.12 10.19 17.60
C VAL A 73 2.61 10.86 18.88
N GLU A 74 3.79 11.47 18.88
CA GLU A 74 4.30 12.23 20.04
C GLU A 74 3.42 13.45 20.37
N THR A 75 2.81 14.07 19.36
CA THR A 75 1.90 15.20 19.56
C THR A 75 0.47 14.76 19.92
N SER A 76 0.21 13.46 20.10
CA SER A 76 -1.09 12.97 20.55
C SER A 76 -1.34 13.34 22.01
N LYS A 77 -1.78 14.58 22.21
CA LYS A 77 -2.31 15.04 23.48
C LYS A 77 -3.60 14.25 23.72
N VAL A 78 -3.53 13.24 24.59
CA VAL A 78 -4.71 12.52 25.07
C VAL A 78 -5.63 13.56 25.71
N LEU A 79 -6.64 13.99 24.97
CA LEU A 79 -7.66 14.86 25.51
C LEU A 79 -8.41 14.02 26.56
N PRO A 80 -8.38 14.41 27.85
CA PRO A 80 -9.18 13.71 28.84
C PRO A 80 -10.64 13.82 28.40
N PHE A 81 -11.30 12.67 28.26
CA PHE A 81 -12.74 12.65 28.02
C PHE A 81 -13.41 13.38 29.20
N PRO A 82 -14.20 14.44 28.95
CA PRO A 82 -14.94 15.11 30.01
C PRO A 82 -15.88 14.08 30.65
N SER A 83 -15.57 13.69 31.89
CA SER A 83 -16.25 12.64 32.66
C SER A 83 -17.64 13.03 33.16
N HIS A 84 -18.15 14.20 32.75
CA HIS A 84 -19.51 14.64 33.07
C HIS A 84 -20.12 15.37 31.87
N LEU A 85 -20.79 14.60 31.01
CA LEU A 85 -21.93 15.11 30.26
C LEU A 85 -23.21 14.58 30.93
N PRO A 86 -24.19 15.44 31.27
CA PRO A 86 -25.51 14.95 31.63
C PRO A 86 -26.03 14.15 30.46
N ARG A 87 -26.27 12.85 30.69
CA ARG A 87 -26.81 11.89 29.73
C ARG A 87 -28.03 12.52 29.05
N PRO A 88 -27.95 12.90 27.76
CA PRO A 88 -29.14 13.20 27.00
C PRO A 88 -29.84 11.87 26.78
N GLU A 89 -31.12 11.80 27.13
CA GLU A 89 -31.97 10.67 26.79
C GLU A 89 -32.05 10.61 25.26
N PHE A 90 -31.23 9.77 24.65
CA PHE A 90 -31.34 9.45 23.23
C PHE A 90 -32.66 8.70 23.04
N GLN A 91 -33.70 9.43 22.62
CA GLN A 91 -34.88 8.84 22.01
C GLN A 91 -34.41 8.09 20.76
N THR A 92 -34.55 6.77 20.81
CA THR A 92 -34.25 5.85 19.71
C THR A 92 -35.27 6.03 18.58
N ASN A 93 -35.23 7.15 17.87
CA ASN A 93 -35.80 7.23 16.53
C ASN A 93 -34.76 6.68 15.57
N ILE A 94 -34.80 5.36 15.37
CA ILE A 94 -34.10 4.70 14.27
C ILE A 94 -34.65 5.33 12.98
N PRO A 95 -33.84 6.00 12.14
CA PRO A 95 -34.27 6.30 10.79
C PRO A 95 -34.42 4.94 10.11
N GLN A 96 -35.66 4.56 9.78
CA GLN A 96 -35.88 3.48 8.83
C GLN A 96 -35.04 3.79 7.61
N THR A 97 -34.05 2.95 7.34
CA THR A 97 -33.30 2.92 6.09
C THR A 97 -34.33 2.75 4.98
N THR A 98 -34.79 3.85 4.39
CA THR A 98 -35.59 3.80 3.18
C THR A 98 -34.72 3.16 2.13
N ALA A 99 -35.11 1.96 1.71
CA ALA A 99 -34.48 1.26 0.61
C ALA A 99 -34.18 2.25 -0.51
N SER A 100 -32.93 2.23 -1.00
CA SER A 100 -32.49 3.10 -2.08
C SER A 100 -33.51 3.07 -3.21
N PRO A 101 -33.93 4.22 -3.74
CA PRO A 101 -34.98 4.27 -4.74
C PRO A 101 -34.64 3.37 -5.93
N ALA A 102 -35.63 2.62 -6.45
CA ALA A 102 -35.40 1.66 -7.54
C ALA A 102 -34.73 2.29 -8.78
N TRP A 103 -34.95 3.60 -9.01
CA TRP A 103 -34.33 4.36 -10.09
C TRP A 103 -32.81 4.51 -9.96
N ALA A 104 -32.27 4.45 -8.75
CA ALA A 104 -30.83 4.56 -8.51
C ALA A 104 -30.08 3.37 -9.13
N TYR A 105 -30.68 2.17 -9.12
CA TYR A 105 -30.09 0.98 -9.73
C TYR A 105 -30.06 1.07 -11.26
N SER A 106 -31.09 1.64 -11.89
CA SER A 106 -31.09 1.86 -13.34
C SER A 106 -29.97 2.82 -13.76
N LEU A 107 -29.71 3.84 -12.93
CA LEU A 107 -28.67 4.84 -13.18
C LEU A 107 -27.26 4.23 -13.03
N THR A 108 -27.03 3.44 -11.98
CA THR A 108 -25.73 2.77 -11.77
C THR A 108 -25.45 1.72 -12.85
N ILE A 109 -26.45 0.91 -13.23
CA ILE A 109 -26.30 -0.08 -14.31
C ILE A 109 -26.01 0.63 -15.65
N GLY A 110 -26.67 1.75 -15.95
CA GLY A 110 -26.39 2.54 -17.15
C GLY A 110 -24.96 3.07 -17.20
N LEU A 111 -24.47 3.65 -16.10
CA LEU A 111 -23.09 4.14 -15.98
C LEU A 111 -22.04 3.05 -16.20
N ILE A 112 -22.29 1.84 -15.68
CA ILE A 112 -21.40 0.69 -15.87
C ILE A 112 -21.35 0.26 -17.34
N LEU A 113 -22.51 0.18 -18.01
CA LEU A 113 -22.57 -0.21 -19.43
C LEU A 113 -21.93 0.84 -20.36
N VAL A 114 -22.10 2.12 -20.08
CA VAL A 114 -21.43 3.20 -20.82
C VAL A 114 -19.92 3.17 -20.61
N GLY A 115 -19.46 2.96 -19.37
CA GLY A 115 -18.03 2.82 -19.08
C GLY A 115 -17.38 1.62 -19.78
N LEU A 116 -18.08 0.48 -19.89
CA LEU A 116 -17.60 -0.71 -20.58
C LEU A 116 -17.60 -0.59 -22.11
N SER A 117 -18.49 0.23 -22.67
CA SER A 117 -18.58 0.44 -24.12
C SER A 117 -17.62 1.50 -24.66
N LEU A 118 -17.20 2.47 -23.83
CA LEU A 118 -16.17 3.46 -24.18
C LEU A 118 -14.87 2.85 -24.75
N PRO A 119 -14.21 1.86 -24.10
CA PRO A 119 -12.98 1.28 -24.62
C PRO A 119 -13.18 0.47 -25.91
N ILE A 120 -14.40 -0.04 -26.15
CA ILE A 120 -14.73 -0.77 -27.38
C ILE A 120 -14.86 0.19 -28.57
N VAL A 121 -15.46 1.36 -28.37
CA VAL A 121 -15.58 2.39 -29.42
C VAL A 121 -14.23 3.00 -29.78
N GLN A 122 -13.32 3.17 -28.81
CA GLN A 122 -11.94 3.61 -29.06
C GLN A 122 -11.09 2.59 -29.82
N ASN A 123 -11.47 1.31 -29.79
CA ASN A 123 -10.72 0.23 -30.46
C ASN A 123 -11.26 -0.09 -31.88
N ILE A 124 -12.36 0.55 -32.29
CA ILE A 124 -13.02 0.36 -33.60
C ILE A 124 -12.83 1.57 -34.53
N ILE A 125 -12.47 2.74 -33.99
CA ILE A 125 -12.04 3.95 -34.73
C ILE A 125 -10.52 3.93 -34.92
#